data_AF-A0A3S0VUB7-F1
#
_entry.id   AF-A0A3S0VUB7-F1
#
_cell.length_a   1.000
_cell.length_b   1.000
_cell.length_c   1.000
_cell.angle_alpha   90.00
_cell.angle_beta   90.00
_cell.angle_gamma   90.00
#
_symmetry.space_group_name_H-M   'P 1'
#
loop_
_entity.id
_entity.type
_entity.pdbx_description
1 polymer ?
#
loop_
_entity_poly.entity_id
_entity_poly.type
_entity_poly.pdbx_seq_one_letter_code
_entity_poly.pdbx_strand_id
1 'polypeptide(L)'
;MNIVIDEHSVWTTSLKADRLLNRLPSEQIAHLGDGFEWEITDADVVVARRYLIGARVQAIVLGREIATMTAAPDAVVSQHPALRHLVTR
;
A
#
# COMPACT_ATOMS: atom_id res chain seq x y z
N MET A 1 -3.64 2.86 18.19
CA MET A 1 -2.78 1.71 17.82
C MET A 1 -1.34 2.18 17.93
N ASN A 2 -0.55 1.64 18.86
CA ASN A 2 0.85 2.02 19.02
C ASN A 2 1.65 1.12 18.07
N ILE A 3 2.03 1.64 16.90
CA ILE A 3 2.85 0.90 15.94
C ILE A 3 4.30 1.04 16.42
N VAL A 4 4.93 -0.08 16.78
CA VAL A 4 6.38 -0.11 17.02
C VAL A 4 7.02 -0.02 15.65
N ILE A 5 7.70 1.10 15.38
CA ILE A 5 8.38 1.32 14.10
C ILE A 5 9.85 1.01 14.31
N ASP A 6 10.32 -0.09 13.72
CA ASP A 6 11.71 -0.52 13.73
C ASP A 6 12.34 -0.44 12.32
N GLU A 7 13.64 -0.67 12.24
CA GLU A 7 14.40 -0.63 10.99
C GLU A 7 13.87 -1.64 9.96
N HIS A 8 13.44 -2.82 10.42
CA HIS A 8 12.86 -3.86 9.57
C HIS A 8 11.56 -3.39 8.91
N SER A 9 10.71 -2.66 9.63
CA SER A 9 9.47 -2.09 9.12
C SER A 9 9.75 -1.06 8.04
N VAL A 10 10.73 -0.18 8.26
CA VAL A 10 11.12 0.84 7.27
C VAL A 10 11.69 0.19 6.00
N TRP A 11 12.54 -0.83 6.16
CA TRP A 11 13.10 -1.59 5.03
C TRP A 11 12.00 -2.31 4.23
N THR A 12 11.12 -3.02 4.93
CA THR A 12 10.00 -3.76 4.33
C THR A 12 9.08 -2.81 3.54
N THR A 13 8.64 -1.71 4.14
CA THR A 13 7.80 -0.71 3.46
C THR A 13 8.53 -0.07 2.26
N SER A 14 9.86 0.14 2.35
CA SER A 14 10.65 0.64 1.20
C SER A 14 10.63 -0.31 0.02
N LEU A 15 10.79 -1.62 0.26
CA LEU A 15 10.74 -2.65 -0.78
C LEU A 15 9.35 -2.77 -1.40
N LYS A 16 8.29 -2.72 -0.59
CA LYS A 16 6.92 -2.65 -1.12
C LYS A 16 6.73 -1.45 -2.05
N ALA A 17 7.22 -0.28 -1.65
CA ALA A 17 7.15 0.93 -2.47
C ALA A 17 7.94 0.80 -3.78
N ASP A 18 9.16 0.26 -3.74
CA ASP A 18 9.98 0.07 -4.94
C ASP A 18 9.40 -0.98 -5.88
N ARG A 19 8.74 -2.03 -5.36
CA ARG A 19 7.97 -2.96 -6.17
C ARG A 19 6.82 -2.25 -6.89
N LEU A 20 6.02 -1.45 -6.18
CA LEU A 20 4.90 -0.69 -6.77
C LEU A 20 5.37 0.31 -7.84
N LEU A 21 6.57 0.88 -7.67
CA LEU A 21 7.18 1.81 -8.61
C LEU A 21 7.92 1.13 -9.77
N ASN A 22 7.89 -0.21 -9.87
CA ASN A 22 8.68 -1.00 -10.83
C ASN A 22 10.19 -0.68 -10.79
N ARG A 23 10.72 -0.40 -9.60
CA ARG A 23 12.15 -0.15 -9.34
C ARG A 23 12.87 -1.35 -8.76
N LEU A 24 12.13 -2.34 -8.29
CA LEU A 24 12.68 -3.55 -7.71
C LEU A 24 12.98 -4.59 -8.81
N PRO A 25 14.22 -5.11 -8.93
CA PRO A 25 14.56 -6.12 -9.92
C PRO A 25 13.74 -7.41 -9.78
N SER A 26 13.44 -8.06 -10.90
CA SER A 26 12.67 -9.32 -10.93
C SER A 26 13.33 -10.44 -10.14
N GLU A 27 14.66 -10.53 -10.16
CA GLU A 27 15.44 -11.52 -9.42
C GLU A 27 15.28 -11.33 -7.91
N GLN A 28 15.22 -10.08 -7.46
CA GLN A 28 15.02 -9.74 -6.07
C GLN A 28 13.58 -10.04 -5.61
N ILE A 29 12.59 -9.77 -6.47
CA ILE A 29 11.19 -10.17 -6.21
C ILE A 29 11.10 -11.69 -6.09
N ALA A 30 11.74 -12.43 -7.01
CA ALA A 30 11.75 -13.90 -6.99
C ALA A 30 12.46 -14.47 -5.75
N HIS A 31 13.57 -13.86 -5.33
CA HIS A 31 14.30 -14.28 -4.14
C HIS A 31 13.47 -14.12 -2.85
N LEU A 32 12.74 -13.01 -2.73
CA LEU A 32 11.86 -12.75 -1.60
C LEU A 32 10.61 -13.66 -1.64
N GLY A 33 10.07 -13.89 -2.83
CA GLY A 33 8.97 -14.82 -3.07
C GLY A 33 7.69 -14.47 -2.29
N ASP A 34 6.83 -15.49 -2.10
CA ASP A 34 5.55 -15.35 -1.40
C ASP A 34 5.71 -15.27 0.13
N GLY A 35 6.90 -15.55 0.65
CA GLY A 35 7.21 -15.44 2.08
C GLY A 35 7.38 -13.99 2.54
N PHE A 36 7.51 -13.04 1.63
CA PHE A 36 7.58 -11.63 1.95
C PHE A 36 6.19 -11.01 2.01
N GLU A 37 5.98 -10.12 2.97
CA GLU A 37 4.69 -9.47 3.27
C GLU A 37 4.32 -8.42 2.21
N TRP A 38 4.01 -8.83 0.99
CA TRP A 38 3.75 -7.91 -0.11
C TRP A 38 2.46 -7.10 0.01
N GLU A 39 1.54 -7.50 0.88
CA GLU A 39 0.31 -6.78 1.15
C GLU A 39 0.60 -5.39 1.73
N ILE A 40 -0.13 -4.37 1.24
CA ILE A 40 -0.03 -3.00 1.74
C ILE A 40 -1.05 -2.79 2.86
N THR A 41 -0.56 -2.47 4.06
CA THR A 41 -1.36 -2.29 5.27
C THR A 41 -1.45 -0.82 5.69
N ASP A 42 -2.32 -0.50 6.65
CA ASP A 42 -2.37 0.84 7.23
C ASP A 42 -1.09 1.18 8.03
N ALA A 43 -0.41 0.16 8.56
CA ALA A 43 0.89 0.33 9.23
C ALA A 43 1.97 0.80 8.23
N ASP A 44 1.98 0.24 7.01
CA ASP A 44 2.86 0.68 5.94
C ASP A 44 2.64 2.16 5.61
N VAL A 45 1.40 2.64 5.61
CA VAL A 45 1.09 4.06 5.37
C VAL A 45 1.67 4.95 6.46
N VAL A 46 1.59 4.53 7.73
CA VAL A 46 2.18 5.28 8.86
C VAL A 46 3.70 5.31 8.75
N VAL A 47 4.34 4.18 8.45
CA VAL A 47 5.80 4.09 8.24
C VAL A 47 6.22 4.97 7.05
N ALA A 48 5.53 4.86 5.91
CA ALA A 48 5.84 5.59 4.70
C ALA A 48 5.81 7.11 4.91
N ARG A 49 4.75 7.63 5.52
CA ARG A 49 4.60 9.07 5.78
C ARG A 49 5.67 9.64 6.71
N ARG A 50 6.22 8.82 7.60
CA ARG A 50 7.17 9.26 8.62
C ARG A 50 8.63 9.05 8.22
N TYR A 51 8.94 8.04 7.41
CA TYR A 51 10.32 7.61 7.16
C TYR A 51 10.71 7.48 5.69
N LEU A 52 9.76 7.48 4.75
CA LEU A 52 10.06 7.45 3.32
C LEU A 52 9.99 8.84 2.70
N ILE A 53 10.55 8.97 1.50
CA ILE A 53 10.69 10.25 0.80
C ILE A 53 10.11 10.16 -0.61
N GLY A 54 9.42 11.23 -1.02
CA GLY A 54 8.99 11.45 -2.40
C GLY A 54 8.00 10.40 -2.91
N ALA A 55 8.26 9.88 -4.12
CA ALA A 55 7.37 8.96 -4.82
C ALA A 55 7.04 7.68 -4.03
N ARG A 56 7.94 7.24 -3.14
CA ARG A 56 7.70 6.05 -2.31
C ARG A 56 6.54 6.24 -1.34
N VAL A 57 6.35 7.44 -0.79
CA VAL A 57 5.22 7.75 0.11
C VAL A 57 3.90 7.62 -0.65
N GLN A 58 3.83 8.23 -1.83
CA GLN A 58 2.62 8.24 -2.65
C GLN A 58 2.28 6.84 -3.19
N ALA A 59 3.30 6.05 -3.55
CA ALA A 59 3.11 4.67 -3.97
C ALA A 59 2.42 3.82 -2.89
N ILE A 60 2.87 3.92 -1.63
CA ILE A 60 2.26 3.18 -0.51
C ILE A 60 0.83 3.67 -0.24
N VAL A 61 0.59 4.97 -0.22
CA VAL A 61 -0.76 5.52 0.00
C VAL A 61 -1.73 5.05 -1.09
N LEU A 62 -1.36 5.15 -2.36
CA LEU A 62 -2.18 4.70 -3.48
C LEU A 62 -2.36 3.18 -3.47
N GLY A 63 -1.29 2.42 -3.18
CA GLY A 63 -1.36 0.96 -3.06
C GLY A 63 -2.37 0.53 -1.98
N ARG A 64 -2.42 1.26 -0.86
CA ARG A 64 -3.41 0.99 0.19
C ARG A 64 -4.83 1.33 -0.24
N GLU A 65 -5.00 2.45 -0.94
CA GLU A 65 -6.30 2.85 -1.49
C GLU A 65 -6.83 1.77 -2.45
N ILE A 66 -6.02 1.33 -3.42
CA ILE A 66 -6.37 0.25 -4.36
C ILE A 66 -6.70 -1.05 -3.63
N ALA A 67 -5.92 -1.43 -2.61
CA ALA A 67 -6.21 -2.63 -1.81
C ALA A 67 -7.58 -2.51 -1.11
N THR A 68 -7.90 -1.33 -0.57
CA THR A 68 -9.20 -1.06 0.07
C THR A 68 -10.35 -1.12 -0.93
N MET A 69 -10.17 -0.53 -2.11
CA MET A 69 -11.15 -0.58 -3.22
C MET A 69 -11.41 -2.00 -3.70
N THR A 70 -10.36 -2.84 -3.74
CA THR A 70 -10.46 -4.23 -4.18
C THR A 70 -11.17 -5.09 -3.13
N ALA A 71 -10.93 -4.84 -1.84
CA ALA A 71 -11.54 -5.61 -0.74
C ALA A 71 -13.01 -5.28 -0.51
N ALA A 72 -13.44 -4.04 -0.79
CA ALA A 72 -14.82 -3.60 -0.57
C ALA A 72 -15.32 -2.67 -1.70
N PRO A 73 -15.57 -3.21 -2.91
CA PRO A 73 -15.94 -2.40 -4.08
C PRO A 73 -17.19 -1.55 -3.83
N ASP A 74 -18.24 -2.17 -3.28
CA ASP A 74 -19.54 -1.54 -3.06
C ASP A 74 -19.50 -0.44 -1.99
N ALA A 75 -18.66 -0.62 -0.97
CA ALA A 75 -18.46 0.38 0.09
C ALA A 75 -17.77 1.64 -0.44
N VAL A 76 -16.80 1.47 -1.35
CA VAL A 76 -16.13 2.60 -1.99
C VAL A 76 -17.06 3.36 -2.92
N VAL A 77 -17.83 2.67 -3.78
CA VAL A 77 -18.79 3.34 -4.67
C VAL A 77 -19.81 4.15 -3.85
N SER A 78 -20.25 3.61 -2.71
CA SER A 78 -21.19 4.28 -1.80
C SER A 78 -20.63 5.54 -1.12
N GLN A 79 -19.32 5.58 -0.85
CA GLN A 79 -18.66 6.68 -0.13
C GLN A 79 -18.01 7.70 -1.08
N HIS A 80 -17.75 7.33 -2.33
CA HIS A 80 -17.10 8.21 -3.28
C HIS A 80 -18.09 9.25 -3.85
N PRO A 81 -17.83 10.57 -3.67
CA PRO A 81 -18.81 11.62 -3.97
C PRO A 81 -19.27 11.64 -5.43
N ALA A 82 -18.39 11.26 -6.37
CA ALA A 82 -18.73 11.18 -7.78
C ALA A 82 -19.46 9.89 -8.19
N LEU A 83 -19.37 8.80 -7.42
CA LEU A 83 -19.84 7.47 -7.84
C LEU A 83 -21.07 6.98 -7.08
N ARG A 84 -21.44 7.65 -5.97
CA ARG A 84 -22.57 7.29 -5.11
C ARG A 84 -23.91 7.10 -5.86
N HIS A 85 -24.10 7.81 -6.96
CA HIS A 85 -25.30 7.73 -7.81
C HIS A 85 -25.48 6.37 -8.51
N LEU A 86 -24.43 5.56 -8.61
CA LEU A 86 -24.47 4.23 -9.25
C LEU A 86 -25.05 3.14 -8.34
N VAL A 87 -25.16 3.38 -7.02
CA VAL A 87 -25.64 2.41 -6.03
C VAL A 87 -27.16 2.45 -5.84
N THR A 88 -27.82 3.53 -6.27
CA THR A 88 -29.26 3.81 -6.03
C THR A 88 -30.21 3.25 -7.10
N ARG A 89 -29.87 2.17 -7.81
CA ARG A 89 -30.78 1.50 -8.76
C ARG A 89 -31.18 0.11 -8.31
#